data_AF-A0A7V3HM03-F1
#
_entry.id   AF-A0A7V3HM03-F1
#
_cell.length_a   1.000
_cell.length_b   1.000
_cell.length_c   1.000
_cell.angle_alpha   90.00
_cell.angle_beta   90.00
_cell.angle_gamma   90.00
#
_symmetry.space_group_name_H-M   'P 1'
#
loop_
_entity.id
_entity.type
_entity.pdbx_description
1 polymer ?
#
loop_
_entity_poly.entity_id
_entity_poly.type
_entity_poly.pdbx_seq_one_letter_code
_entity_poly.pdbx_strand_id
1 'polypeptide(L)'
;MLLFLIISHNPAWWPTYGFDLINTHFSPLKGAMSSAPSITWEYTGAGYVERPPATAEIGDGDLCLETLVPGYNTGTLALVDGVNQSVQWTRAVGSNPISTACIYNLDADPQLECIVSISNGVGTVCLGGLTGATQWTFASAFT
;
A
#
# COMPACT_ATOMS: atom_id res chain seq x y z
N MET A 1 -10.15 -9.86 -14.39
CA MET A 1 -9.01 -10.42 -13.64
C MET A 1 -7.87 -9.43 -13.79
N LEU A 2 -7.55 -8.72 -12.71
CA LEU A 2 -6.54 -7.68 -12.71
C LEU A 2 -5.28 -8.29 -12.08
N LEU A 3 -4.24 -8.49 -12.89
CA LEU A 3 -2.97 -9.08 -12.45
C LEU A 3 -1.97 -7.93 -12.23
N PHE A 4 -1.46 -7.79 -11.01
CA PHE A 4 -0.38 -6.87 -10.70
C PHE A 4 0.88 -7.66 -10.39
N LEU A 5 1.97 -7.38 -11.10
CA LEU A 5 3.30 -7.92 -10.82
C LEU A 5 4.09 -6.86 -10.06
N ILE A 6 4.38 -7.10 -8.79
CA ILE A 6 5.21 -6.23 -7.96
C ILE A 6 6.59 -6.88 -7.82
N ILE A 7 7.64 -6.15 -8.22
CA ILE A 7 9.04 -6.58 -8.09
C ILE A 7 9.74 -5.53 -7.22
N SER A 8 10.23 -5.90 -6.04
CA SER A 8 10.64 -4.91 -5.04
C SER A 8 12.02 -5.18 -4.40
N HIS A 9 12.82 -4.09 -4.22
CA HIS A 9 14.13 -3.81 -3.53
C HIS A 9 14.95 -4.78 -2.63
N ASN A 10 16.05 -4.33 -2.01
CA ASN A 10 16.37 -4.67 -0.61
C ASN A 10 16.59 -3.34 0.17
N PRO A 11 15.83 -3.11 1.26
CA PRO A 11 14.64 -3.90 1.53
C PRO A 11 13.66 -3.69 0.37
N ALA A 12 12.84 -4.70 0.12
CA ALA A 12 12.04 -4.91 -1.07
C ALA A 12 10.88 -3.90 -1.19
N TRP A 13 11.18 -2.60 -1.22
CA TRP A 13 10.20 -1.56 -0.95
C TRP A 13 9.72 -0.87 -2.23
N TRP A 14 8.43 -0.56 -2.22
CA TRP A 14 7.79 0.35 -3.16
C TRP A 14 6.77 1.19 -2.35
N PRO A 15 7.25 2.10 -1.49
CA PRO A 15 6.40 2.71 -0.47
C PRO A 15 5.50 3.81 -1.03
N THR A 16 5.75 4.30 -2.25
CA THR A 16 5.05 5.46 -2.82
C THR A 16 5.00 5.45 -4.34
N TYR A 17 4.26 6.39 -4.91
CA TYR A 17 4.21 6.62 -6.34
C TYR A 17 5.60 6.88 -6.90
N GLY A 18 5.91 6.26 -8.04
CA GLY A 18 7.19 6.49 -8.70
C GLY A 18 8.42 5.96 -7.96
N PHE A 19 8.21 5.14 -6.91
CA PHE A 19 9.25 4.55 -6.05
C PHE A 19 9.99 5.56 -5.15
N ASP A 20 10.40 6.70 -5.71
CA ASP A 20 11.16 7.75 -5.03
C ASP A 20 10.52 9.13 -5.20
N LEU A 21 11.06 10.12 -4.47
CA LEU A 21 10.55 11.50 -4.47
C LEU A 21 10.70 12.24 -5.82
N ILE A 22 11.49 11.71 -6.75
CA ILE A 22 11.67 12.28 -8.09
C ILE A 22 10.90 11.51 -9.16
N ASN A 23 10.12 10.50 -8.75
CA ASN A 23 9.28 9.64 -9.58
C ASN A 23 10.06 8.94 -10.71
N THR A 24 11.16 8.25 -10.39
CA THR A 24 11.90 7.50 -11.44
C THR A 24 11.11 6.33 -12.00
N HIS A 25 10.17 5.76 -11.23
CA HIS A 25 9.51 4.50 -11.55
C HIS A 25 10.51 3.36 -11.82
N PHE A 26 11.72 3.45 -11.26
CA PHE A 26 12.82 2.55 -11.58
C PHE A 26 13.16 1.65 -10.40
N SER A 27 13.16 0.33 -10.63
CA SER A 27 13.70 -0.64 -9.69
C SER A 27 15.13 -1.01 -10.08
N PRO A 28 16.12 -0.89 -9.17
CA PRO A 28 17.48 -1.34 -9.43
C PRO A 28 17.64 -2.86 -9.37
N LEU A 29 16.58 -3.61 -9.03
CA LEU A 29 16.64 -5.05 -8.91
C LEU A 29 16.99 -5.73 -10.23
N LYS A 30 17.83 -6.76 -10.11
CA LYS A 30 18.26 -7.60 -11.22
C LYS A 30 18.23 -9.04 -10.75
N GLY A 31 17.70 -9.91 -11.58
CA GLY A 31 17.70 -11.36 -11.36
C GLY A 31 17.80 -12.07 -12.71
N ALA A 32 18.35 -13.27 -12.71
CA ALA A 32 18.29 -14.11 -13.90
C ALA A 32 16.85 -14.62 -14.08
N MET A 33 16.25 -14.37 -15.23
CA MET A 33 14.99 -15.03 -15.61
C MET A 33 15.30 -16.46 -16.05
N SER A 34 15.54 -17.34 -15.09
CA SER A 34 15.83 -18.78 -15.34
C SER A 34 14.58 -19.58 -15.71
N SER A 35 13.39 -19.01 -15.50
CA SER A 35 12.10 -19.60 -15.83
C SER A 35 11.09 -18.50 -16.18
N ALA A 36 9.95 -18.88 -16.78
CA ALA A 36 8.87 -17.95 -17.02
C ALA A 36 8.29 -17.40 -15.70
N PRO A 37 7.82 -16.13 -15.66
CA PRO A 37 7.11 -15.60 -14.51
C PRO A 37 5.87 -16.44 -14.19
N SER A 38 5.63 -16.68 -12.90
CA SER A 38 4.43 -17.34 -12.39
C SER A 38 3.79 -16.51 -11.29
N ILE A 39 2.48 -16.69 -11.09
CA ILE A 39 1.76 -16.06 -9.98
C ILE A 39 2.19 -16.74 -8.68
N THR A 40 2.69 -15.95 -7.72
CA THR A 40 3.07 -16.44 -6.40
C THR A 40 1.91 -16.41 -5.42
N TRP A 41 1.06 -15.39 -5.51
CA TRP A 41 -0.14 -15.23 -4.69
C TRP A 41 -1.11 -14.24 -5.35
N GLU A 42 -2.37 -14.25 -4.90
CA GLU A 42 -3.40 -13.32 -5.33
C GLU A 42 -4.21 -12.80 -4.14
N TYR A 43 -4.57 -11.52 -4.19
CA TYR A 43 -5.53 -10.92 -3.26
C TYR A 43 -6.73 -10.38 -4.04
N THR A 44 -7.92 -10.87 -3.70
CA THR A 44 -9.17 -10.57 -4.44
C THR A 44 -10.15 -9.71 -3.64
N GLY A 45 -9.81 -9.35 -2.40
CA GLY A 45 -10.70 -8.63 -1.48
C GLY A 45 -10.88 -7.13 -1.76
N ALA A 46 -10.04 -6.53 -2.62
CA ALA A 46 -10.07 -5.09 -2.88
C ALA A 46 -11.24 -4.62 -3.76
N GLY A 47 -11.84 -5.51 -4.55
CA GLY A 47 -12.79 -5.11 -5.59
C GLY A 47 -12.09 -4.46 -6.79
N TYR A 48 -12.63 -3.35 -7.29
CA TYR A 48 -12.01 -2.57 -8.36
C TYR A 48 -10.84 -1.75 -7.81
N VAL A 49 -9.66 -1.92 -8.39
CA VAL A 49 -8.43 -1.22 -8.02
C VAL A 49 -8.02 -0.33 -9.18
N GLU A 50 -8.03 0.99 -8.96
CA GLU A 50 -7.57 1.98 -9.93
C GLU A 50 -6.21 2.58 -9.57
N ARG A 51 -5.85 2.54 -8.28
CA ARG A 51 -4.63 3.13 -7.74
C ARG A 51 -3.63 2.02 -7.40
N PRO A 52 -2.34 2.21 -7.70
CA PRO A 52 -1.35 1.18 -7.45
C PRO A 52 -1.20 0.95 -5.94
N PRO A 53 -0.91 -0.29 -5.52
CA PRO A 53 -0.58 -0.60 -4.13
C PRO A 53 0.78 -0.02 -3.75
N ALA A 54 1.05 0.00 -2.44
CA ALA A 54 2.36 0.29 -1.88
C ALA A 54 2.85 -0.90 -1.06
N THR A 55 4.17 -1.12 -1.02
CA THR A 55 4.78 -2.25 -0.31
C THR A 55 5.96 -1.78 0.53
N ALA A 56 6.00 -2.17 1.80
CA ALA A 56 7.09 -1.88 2.73
C ALA A 56 7.09 -2.91 3.87
N GLU A 57 8.16 -2.96 4.66
CA GLU A 57 8.12 -3.63 5.98
C GLU A 57 7.46 -2.64 6.93
N ILE A 58 6.34 -3.03 7.53
CA ILE A 58 5.42 -2.12 8.23
C ILE A 58 5.87 -1.79 9.67
N GLY A 59 6.96 -2.43 10.13
CA GLY A 59 7.46 -2.33 11.49
C GLY A 59 6.83 -3.34 12.45
N ASP A 60 6.41 -4.52 11.97
CA ASP A 60 5.91 -5.62 12.81
C ASP A 60 7.02 -6.52 13.36
N GLY A 61 8.25 -6.32 12.87
CA GLY A 61 9.46 -6.96 13.36
C GLY A 61 9.74 -8.33 12.75
N ASP A 62 8.97 -8.77 11.76
CA ASP A 62 9.20 -10.03 11.04
C ASP A 62 10.17 -9.90 9.85
N LEU A 63 10.53 -8.66 9.50
CA LEU A 63 11.42 -8.29 8.37
C LEU A 63 10.88 -8.72 6.99
N CYS A 64 9.60 -9.06 6.91
CA CYS A 64 8.87 -9.36 5.70
C CYS A 64 8.24 -8.08 5.13
N LEU A 65 7.44 -8.23 4.07
CA LEU A 65 6.86 -7.09 3.40
C LEU A 65 5.36 -7.22 3.34
N GLU A 66 4.72 -6.11 3.61
CA GLU A 66 3.28 -5.97 3.58
C GLU A 66 2.90 -5.08 2.41
N THR A 67 1.85 -5.47 1.71
CA THR A 67 1.29 -4.73 0.58
C THR A 67 -0.02 -4.08 0.99
N LEU A 68 -0.04 -2.75 0.94
CA LEU A 68 -1.23 -1.94 1.15
C LEU A 68 -2.01 -1.81 -0.17
N VAL A 69 -3.20 -2.40 -0.20
CA VAL A 69 -4.05 -2.47 -1.39
C VAL A 69 -5.25 -1.52 -1.26
N PRO A 70 -5.39 -0.51 -2.14
CA PRO A 70 -6.55 0.37 -2.15
C PRO A 70 -7.71 -0.20 -2.99
N GLY A 71 -8.84 -0.46 -2.34
CA GLY A 71 -10.09 -0.82 -2.99
C GLY A 71 -10.89 0.42 -3.39
N TYR A 72 -10.86 0.78 -4.68
CA TYR A 72 -11.49 2.00 -5.17
C TYR A 72 -13.00 1.99 -4.91
N ASN A 73 -13.74 1.03 -5.47
CA ASN A 73 -15.20 1.01 -5.37
C ASN A 73 -15.72 0.52 -4.01
N THR A 74 -14.91 -0.25 -3.28
CA THR A 74 -15.23 -0.75 -1.95
C THR A 74 -14.97 0.30 -0.87
N GLY A 75 -14.15 1.32 -1.16
CA GLY A 75 -13.81 2.35 -0.19
C GLY A 75 -12.96 1.81 0.96
N THR A 76 -12.14 0.79 0.69
CA THR A 76 -11.33 0.11 1.71
C THR A 76 -9.83 0.20 1.42
N LEU A 77 -9.05 0.07 2.48
CA LEU A 77 -7.63 -0.25 2.45
C LEU A 77 -7.42 -1.61 3.12
N ALA A 78 -6.60 -2.46 2.54
CA ALA A 78 -6.21 -3.73 3.14
C ALA A 78 -4.69 -3.85 3.19
N LEU A 79 -4.15 -4.31 4.32
CA LEU A 79 -2.75 -4.67 4.44
C LEU A 79 -2.63 -6.19 4.37
N VAL A 80 -1.84 -6.66 3.40
CA VAL A 80 -1.66 -8.08 3.10
C VAL A 80 -0.19 -8.44 3.27
N ASP A 81 0.07 -9.45 4.08
CA ASP A 81 1.41 -10.01 4.29
C ASP A 81 1.89 -10.74 3.03
N GLY A 82 3.06 -10.37 2.51
CA GLY A 82 3.60 -10.91 1.25
C GLY A 82 4.18 -12.32 1.36
N VAL A 83 4.36 -12.86 2.56
CA VAL A 83 4.97 -14.18 2.82
C VAL A 83 3.89 -15.22 3.10
N ASN A 84 3.03 -14.97 4.08
CA ASN A 84 1.95 -15.87 4.46
C ASN A 84 0.62 -15.58 3.75
N GLN A 85 0.53 -14.46 3.00
CA GLN A 85 -0.62 -14.08 2.18
C GLN A 85 -1.89 -13.79 3.00
N SER A 86 -1.73 -13.55 4.30
CA SER A 86 -2.83 -13.23 5.20
C SER A 86 -3.16 -11.74 5.17
N VAL A 87 -4.44 -11.43 5.34
CA VAL A 87 -4.88 -10.05 5.53
C VAL A 87 -4.66 -9.68 7.00
N GLN A 88 -3.68 -8.82 7.27
CA GLN A 88 -3.41 -8.33 8.63
C GLN A 88 -4.57 -7.45 9.11
N TRP A 89 -5.07 -6.56 8.26
CA TRP A 89 -6.28 -5.79 8.53
C TRP A 89 -6.95 -5.28 7.25
N THR A 90 -8.22 -4.89 7.39
CA THR A 90 -8.98 -4.15 6.38
C THR A 90 -9.72 -2.99 7.04
N ARG A 91 -9.69 -1.83 6.40
CA ARG A 91 -10.27 -0.59 6.93
C ARG A 91 -11.09 0.12 5.88
N ALA A 92 -12.35 0.42 6.21
CA ALA A 92 -13.16 1.33 5.43
C ALA A 92 -12.67 2.76 5.68
N VAL A 93 -12.37 3.49 4.61
CA VAL A 93 -11.90 4.88 4.65
C VAL A 93 -12.99 5.89 4.26
N GLY A 94 -14.24 5.42 4.12
CA GLY A 94 -15.44 6.25 3.96
C GLY A 94 -15.70 6.76 2.54
N SER A 95 -14.72 6.73 1.64
CA SER A 95 -14.91 7.01 0.21
C SER A 95 -13.86 6.31 -0.64
N ASN A 96 -13.87 6.56 -1.95
CA ASN A 96 -12.95 5.90 -2.87
C ASN A 96 -11.50 6.41 -2.63
N PRO A 97 -10.52 5.53 -2.39
CA PRO A 97 -9.11 5.91 -2.47
C PRO A 97 -8.76 6.41 -3.87
N ILE A 98 -8.29 7.66 -3.98
CA ILE A 98 -8.01 8.33 -5.26
C ILE A 98 -6.52 8.63 -5.48
N SER A 99 -5.67 8.49 -4.47
CA SER A 99 -4.22 8.61 -4.65
C SER A 99 -3.56 7.23 -4.63
N THR A 100 -2.33 7.18 -5.15
CA THR A 100 -1.41 6.10 -4.77
C THR A 100 -1.24 6.10 -3.25
N ALA A 101 -1.21 4.90 -2.68
CA ALA A 101 -0.94 4.74 -1.26
C ALA A 101 0.52 5.11 -0.95
N CYS A 102 0.76 5.63 0.25
CA CYS A 102 2.08 6.03 0.72
C CYS A 102 2.35 5.37 2.06
N ILE A 103 3.53 4.77 2.25
CA ILE A 103 3.93 4.12 3.51
C ILE A 103 5.23 4.76 4.00
N TYR A 104 5.16 5.53 5.08
CA TYR A 104 6.32 6.21 5.67
C TYR A 104 6.14 6.39 7.16
N ASN A 105 7.26 6.51 7.85
CA ASN A 105 7.32 6.92 9.24
C ASN A 105 7.19 8.45 9.34
N LEU A 106 6.11 8.93 9.97
CA LEU A 106 5.79 10.35 10.09
C LEU A 106 6.15 10.96 11.44
N ASP A 107 6.30 10.15 12.47
CA ASP A 107 6.46 10.60 13.86
C ASP A 107 7.73 10.07 14.56
N ALA A 108 8.60 9.41 13.80
CA ALA A 108 9.86 8.81 14.23
C ALA A 108 9.72 7.66 15.24
N ASP A 109 8.60 6.95 15.22
CA ASP A 109 8.42 5.69 15.95
C ASP A 109 8.82 4.47 15.08
N PRO A 110 8.89 3.23 15.59
CA PRO A 110 9.31 2.08 14.77
C PRO A 110 8.23 1.57 13.79
N GLN A 111 7.00 2.03 13.90
CA GLN A 111 5.87 1.67 13.05
C GLN A 111 5.80 2.61 11.84
N LEU A 112 5.36 2.10 10.69
CA LEU A 112 5.08 2.95 9.52
C LEU A 112 3.61 3.37 9.46
N GLU A 113 3.35 4.56 8.93
CA GLU A 113 2.01 5.05 8.63
C GLU A 113 1.61 4.79 7.18
N CYS A 114 0.34 4.46 7.00
CA CYS A 114 -0.31 4.26 5.71
C CYS A 114 -1.19 5.47 5.37
N ILE A 115 -0.85 6.18 4.30
CA ILE A 115 -1.52 7.43 3.90
C ILE A 115 -2.21 7.24 2.55
N VAL A 116 -3.46 7.70 2.45
CA VAL A 116 -4.16 7.79 1.17
C VAL A 116 -5.09 9.00 1.14
N SER A 117 -5.29 9.56 -0.05
CA SER A 117 -6.35 10.54 -0.29
C SER A 117 -7.62 9.85 -0.78
N ILE A 118 -8.76 10.35 -0.35
CA ILE A 118 -10.09 9.81 -0.61
C ILE A 118 -10.99 10.86 -1.28
N SER A 119 -11.90 10.40 -2.13
CA SER A 119 -12.85 11.25 -2.86
C SER A 119 -13.90 11.91 -1.93
N ASN A 120 -14.68 12.83 -2.50
CA ASN A 120 -15.89 13.42 -1.91
C ASN A 120 -15.71 14.14 -0.55
N GLY A 121 -14.72 15.03 -0.47
CA GLY A 121 -14.61 15.99 0.66
C GLY A 121 -14.05 15.41 1.96
N VAL A 122 -13.61 14.15 1.96
CA VAL A 122 -13.07 13.50 3.17
C VAL A 122 -11.54 13.67 3.27
N GLY A 123 -10.87 14.03 2.18
CA GLY A 123 -9.50 14.51 2.15
C GLY A 123 -8.44 13.41 2.27
N THR A 124 -7.54 13.50 3.24
CA THR A 124 -6.44 12.54 3.44
C THR A 124 -6.62 11.81 4.76
N VAL A 125 -6.43 10.49 4.74
CA VAL A 125 -6.44 9.65 5.94
C VAL A 125 -5.05 9.08 6.18
N CYS A 126 -4.66 9.03 7.45
CA CYS A 126 -3.46 8.36 7.93
C CYS A 126 -3.85 7.26 8.91
N LEU A 127 -3.40 6.05 8.61
CA LEU A 127 -3.63 4.85 9.42
C LEU A 127 -2.30 4.34 9.96
N GLY A 128 -2.27 3.90 11.22
CA GLY A 128 -1.11 3.20 11.76
C GLY A 128 -0.94 1.83 11.10
N GLY A 129 0.27 1.49 10.69
CA GLY A 129 0.55 0.31 9.86
C GLY A 129 0.19 -1.04 10.48
N LEU A 130 0.36 -1.23 11.79
CA LEU A 130 0.11 -2.54 12.43
C LEU A 130 -1.37 -2.86 12.63
N THR A 131 -2.19 -1.84 12.82
CA THR A 131 -3.59 -2.02 13.25
C THR A 131 -4.61 -1.49 12.25
N GLY A 132 -4.14 -0.69 11.28
CA GLY A 132 -4.99 0.13 10.41
C GLY A 132 -5.83 1.14 11.20
N ALA A 133 -5.52 1.41 12.47
CA ALA A 133 -6.27 2.39 13.25
C ALA A 133 -6.00 3.79 12.70
N THR A 134 -7.05 4.60 12.59
CA THR A 134 -6.91 6.00 12.16
C THR A 134 -6.10 6.77 13.19
N GLN A 135 -4.94 7.29 12.77
CA GLN A 135 -4.17 8.23 13.57
C GLN A 135 -4.72 9.65 13.40
N TRP A 136 -4.95 10.06 12.15
CA TRP A 136 -5.56 11.35 11.85
C TRP A 136 -6.27 11.34 10.49
N THR A 137 -7.18 12.29 10.32
CA THR A 137 -7.79 12.64 9.03
C THR A 137 -7.65 14.14 8.80
N PHE A 138 -7.44 14.51 7.55
CA PHE A 138 -7.37 15.89 7.12
C PHE A 138 -8.44 16.11 6.05
N ALA A 139 -9.48 16.88 6.37
CA ALA A 139 -10.53 17.18 5.41
C ALA A 139 -10.02 18.21 4.38
N SER A 140 -10.15 17.87 3.10
CA SER A 140 -9.91 18.82 2.02
C SER A 140 -11.11 19.76 1.91
N ALA A 141 -10.99 20.96 2.46
CA ALA A 141 -12.01 22.00 2.34
C ALA A 141 -11.95 22.65 0.95
N PHE A 142 -12.46 21.96 -0.06
CA PHE A 142 -12.86 22.62 -1.30
C PHE A 142 -14.35 22.96 -1.18
N THR A 143 -14.63 24.25 -0.92
CA THR A 143 -15.95 24.87 -1.05
C THR A 143 -16.28 25.17 -2.50
#